data_AF-A0A926ITU0-F1
#
_entry.id   AF-A0A926ITU0-F1
#
_cell.length_a   1.000
_cell.length_b   1.000
_cell.length_c   1.000
_cell.angle_alpha   90.00
_cell.angle_beta   90.00
_cell.angle_gamma   90.00
#
_symmetry.space_group_name_H-M   'P 1'
#
loop_
_entity.id
_entity.type
_entity.pdbx_description
1 polymer ?
#
loop_
_entity_poly.entity_id
_entity_poly.type
_entity_poly.pdbx_seq_one_letter_code
_entity_poly.pdbx_strand_id
1 'polypeptide(L)' 'MNKFEDNITRLDEIVKKLEDGNAALDECVALFEDGVKLTGECIKMLDDAEQKIKLLVKNNDGEVSETDFVQNDA' A
#
# COMPACT_ATOMS: atom_id res chain seq x y z
N MET A 1 -4.25 11.14 3.35
CA MET A 1 -2.91 10.76 2.82
C MET A 1 -1.94 10.41 3.92
N ASN A 2 -2.08 10.95 5.14
CA ASN A 2 -1.23 10.67 6.30
C ASN A 2 -0.92 9.18 6.49
N LYS A 3 -1.89 8.26 6.41
CA LYS A 3 -1.64 6.82 6.57
C LYS A 3 -0.60 6.23 5.59
N PHE A 4 -0.54 6.71 4.34
CA PHE A 4 0.47 6.24 3.39
C PHE A 4 1.86 6.73 3.79
N GLU A 5 1.97 8.02 4.12
CA GLU A 5 3.22 8.65 4.59
C GLU A 5 3.70 8.04 5.91
N ASP A 6 2.78 7.72 6.81
CA ASP A 6 3.04 7.03 8.08
C ASP A 6 3.59 5.62 7.82
N ASN A 7 2.97 4.86 6.91
CA ASN A 7 3.44 3.53 6.54
C ASN A 7 4.84 3.57 5.89
N ILE A 8 5.11 4.56 5.03
CA ILE A 8 6.44 4.77 4.43
C ILE A 8 7.47 5.14 5.48
N THR A 9 7.12 6.04 6.42
CA THR A 9 8.01 6.42 7.54
C THR A 9 8.35 5.20 8.39
N ARG A 10 7.36 4.36 8.70
CA ARG A 10 7.56 3.13 9.45
C ARG A 10 8.45 2.12 8.72
N LEU A 11 8.29 1.99 7.39
CA LEU A 11 9.15 1.14 6.57
C LEU A 11 10.62 1.59 6.62
N ASP A 12 10.88 2.89 6.54
CA ASP A 12 12.24 3.44 6.66
C ASP A 12 12.88 3.14 8.04
N GLU A 13 12.10 3.24 9.12
CA GLU A 13 12.56 2.83 10.45
C GLU A 13 12.90 1.33 10.54
N ILE A 14 12.08 0.48 9.93
CA ILE A 14 12.30 -0.97 9.90
C ILE A 14 13.59 -1.29 9.15
N VAL A 15 13.79 -0.70 7.97
CA VAL A 15 14.99 -0.89 7.15
C VAL A 15 16.23 -0.47 7.94
N LYS A 16 16.23 0.72 8.53
CA LYS A 16 17.34 1.20 9.37
C LYS A 16 17.68 0.23 10.49
N LYS A 17 16.68 -0.26 11.22
CA LYS A 17 16.89 -1.23 12.32
C LYS A 17 17.48 -2.56 11.83
N LEU A 18 17.06 -3.04 10.66
CA LEU A 18 17.59 -4.26 10.07
C LEU A 18 19.04 -4.06 9.57
N GLU A 19 19.35 -2.90 9.00
CA GLU A 19 20.69 -2.53 8.53
C GLU A 19 21.69 -2.33 9.67
N ASP A 20 21.23 -1.83 10.82
CA ASP A 20 22.05 -1.64 12.03
C ASP A 20 22.60 -2.97 12.60
N GLY A 21 21.98 -4.10 12.26
CA GLY A 21 22.48 -5.45 12.58
C GLY A 21 22.54 -5.82 14.07
N ASN A 22 22.00 -4.98 14.96
CA ASN A 22 22.04 -5.16 16.42
C ASN A 22 20.78 -5.84 17.00
N ALA A 23 19.78 -6.11 16.16
CA ALA A 23 18.55 -6.78 16.57
C ALA A 23 18.77 -8.31 16.71
N ALA A 24 18.07 -8.92 17.67
CA ALA A 24 18.07 -10.37 17.82
C ALA A 24 17.36 -11.03 16.63
N LEU A 25 17.66 -12.30 16.33
CA LEU A 25 17.08 -13.01 15.18
C LEU A 25 15.55 -12.98 15.17
N ASP A 26 14.91 -13.23 16.33
CA ASP A 26 13.45 -13.20 16.44
C ASP A 26 12.87 -11.80 16.18
N GLU A 27 13.60 -10.75 16.59
CA GLU A 27 13.23 -9.37 16.30
C GLU A 27 13.40 -9.04 14.81
N CYS A 28 14.47 -9.50 14.17
CA CYS A 28 14.68 -9.34 12.74
C CYS A 28 13.55 -9.98 11.93
N VAL A 29 13.09 -11.18 12.33
CA VAL A 29 11.97 -11.86 11.68
C VAL A 29 10.68 -11.05 11.85
N ALA A 30 10.39 -10.58 13.07
CA ALA A 30 9.21 -9.76 13.32
C ALA A 30 9.22 -8.42 12.54
N LEU A 31 10.38 -7.76 12.47
CA LEU A 31 10.58 -6.53 11.69
C LEU A 31 10.36 -6.77 10.19
N PHE A 32 10.85 -7.90 9.67
CA PHE A 32 10.64 -8.28 8.28
C PHE A 32 9.16 -8.53 7.97
N GLU A 33 8.45 -9.27 8.82
CA GLU A 33 7.01 -9.52 8.67
C GLU A 33 6.20 -8.21 8.68
N ASP A 34 6.52 -7.28 9.58
CA ASP A 34 5.91 -5.95 9.63
C ASP A 34 6.16 -5.18 8.32
N GLY A 35 7.41 -5.21 7.83
CA GLY A 35 7.79 -4.57 6.57
C GLY A 35 7.04 -5.13 5.35
N VAL A 36 6.89 -6.45 5.25
CA VAL A 36 6.12 -7.09 4.17
C VAL A 36 4.65 -6.66 4.22
N LYS A 37 4.05 -6.63 5.41
CA LYS A 37 2.66 -6.21 5.58
C LYS A 37 2.45 -4.76 5.19
N LEU A 38 3.29 -3.84 5.69
CA LEU A 38 3.21 -2.41 5.38
C LEU A 38 3.36 -2.15 3.89
N THR A 39 4.27 -2.86 3.22
CA THR A 39 4.46 -2.78 1.78
C THR A 39 3.18 -3.16 1.03
N GLY A 40 2.52 -4.26 1.43
CA GLY A 40 1.24 -4.67 0.84
C GLY A 40 0.12 -3.63 1.04
N GLU A 41 0.06 -3.00 2.23
CA GLU A 41 -0.89 -1.91 2.49
C GLU A 41 -0.63 -0.69 1.60
N CYS A 42 0.63 -0.29 1.43
CA CYS A 42 1.01 0.83 0.56
C CYS A 42 0.60 0.59 -0.89
N ILE A 43 0.86 -0.61 -1.43
CA ILE A 43 0.48 -0.98 -2.80
C ILE A 43 -1.04 -0.86 -2.98
N LYS A 44 -1.82 -1.44 -2.05
CA LYS A 44 -3.28 -1.33 -2.11
C LYS A 44 -3.78 0.12 -2.10
N MET A 45 -3.16 0.98 -1.28
CA MET A 45 -3.53 2.39 -1.23
C MET A 45 -3.24 3.13 -2.54
N LEU A 46 -2.13 2.77 -3.22
CA LEU A 46 -1.79 3.33 -4.54
C LEU A 46 -2.77 2.84 -5.60
N ASP A 47 -3.12 1.56 -5.61
CA ASP A 47 -4.09 0.98 -6.53
C ASP A 47 -5.47 1.66 -6.38
N ASP A 48 -5.95 1.83 -5.15
CA ASP A 48 -7.20 2.52 -4.84
C ASP A 48 -7.19 3.99 -5.32
N ALA A 49 -6.04 4.67 -5.19
CA ALA A 49 -5.88 6.04 -5.66
C ALA A 49 -5.88 6.11 -7.20
N GLU A 50 -5.18 5.20 -7.86
CA GLU A 50 -5.15 5.11 -9.32
C GLU A 50 -6.54 4.86 -9.90
N GLN A 51 -7.31 3.93 -9.30
CA GLN A 51 -8.68 3.66 -9.72
C GLN A 51 -9.59 4.89 -9.62
N LYS A 52 -9.49 5.64 -8.50
CA LYS A 52 -10.26 6.88 -8.33
C LYS A 52 -9.89 7.93 -9.38
N ILE A 53 -8.60 8.08 -9.72
CA ILE A 53 -8.16 9.00 -10.78
C ILE A 53 -8.74 8.56 -12.13
N LYS A 54 -8.66 7.27 -12.48
CA LYS A 54 -9.21 6.74 -13.73
C LYS A 54 -10.71 7.01 -13.87
N LEU A 55 -11.48 6.86 -12.80
CA LEU A 55 -12.91 7.20 -12.79
C LEU A 55 -13.15 8.70 -13.03
N LEU A 56 -12.39 9.57 -12.39
CA LEU A 56 -12.51 11.02 -12.57
C LEU A 56 -12.15 11.48 -13.98
N VAL A 57 -11.11 10.91 -14.60
CA VAL A 57 -10.71 11.20 -15.98
C VAL A 57 -11.82 10.79 -16.96
N LYS A 58 -12.35 9.57 -16.83
CA LYS A 58 -13.48 9.09 -17.66
C LYS A 58 -14.70 10.02 -17.57
N ASN A 59 -14.99 10.53 -16.38
CA ASN A 59 -16.12 11.45 -16.16
C ASN A 59 -15.91 12.83 -16.82
N ASN A 60 -14.66 13.32 -16.91
CA ASN A 60 -14.35 14.62 -17.50
C ASN A 60 -14.34 14.61 -19.05
N ASP A 61 -14.16 13.43 -19.66
CA ASP A 61 -14.20 13.24 -21.12
C ASP A 61 -15.62 12.94 -21.66
N GLY A 62 -16.64 12.98 -20.79
CA GLY A 62 -18.06 13.03 -21.20
C GLY A 62 -18.75 11.69 -21.49
N GLU A 63 -18.11 10.54 -21.25
CA GLU A 63 -18.76 9.23 -21.39
C GLU A 63 -18.84 8.49 -20.05
N VAL A 64 -20.08 8.25 -19.61
CA VAL A 64 -20.39 7.33 -18.50
C VAL A 64 -20.44 5.91 -19.07
N SER A 65 -19.56 5.03 -18.61
CA SER A 65 -19.81 3.59 -18.69
C SER A 65 -20.15 3.09 -17.30
N GLU A 66 -21.38 2.63 -17.10
CA GLU A 66 -21.70 1.67 -16.04
C GLU A 66 -20.78 0.47 -16.24
N THR A 67 -19.79 0.30 -15.38
CA THR A 67 -19.24 -1.03 -15.15
C THR A 67 -19.70 -1.42 -13.77
N ASP A 68 -20.77 -2.22 -13.78
CA ASP A 68 -21.21 -3.01 -12.65
C ASP A 68 -20.01 -3.52 -11.85
N PHE A 69 -20.07 -3.35 -10.53
CA PHE A 69 -19.24 -4.10 -9.62
C PHE A 69 -19.54 -5.60 -9.82
N VAL A 70 -18.84 -6.25 -10.76
CA VAL A 70 -18.72 -7.71 -10.75
C VAL A 70 -17.64 -8.03 -9.74
N GLN A 71 -18.06 -8.14 -8.48
CA GLN A 71 -17.34 -8.88 -7.48
C GLN A 71 -17.31 -10.34 -7.95
N ASN A 72 -16.26 -10.72 -8.68
CA ASN A 72 -16.02 -12.11 -9.04
C ASN A 72 -15.41 -12.82 -7.84
N ASP A 73 -16.25 -13.20 -6.88
CA ASP A 73 -15.95 -14.26 -5.94
C ASP A 73 -16.24 -15.60 -6.66
N ALA A 74 -15.19 -16.23 -7.16
CA ALA A 74 -15.18 -17.62 -7.61
C ALA A 74 -13.96 -18.33 -7.01
#